data_AF-A0A4R9FPY3-F1
#
_entry.id   AF-A0A4R9FPY3-F1
#
_cell.length_a   1.000
_cell.length_b   1.000
_cell.length_c   1.000
_cell.angle_alpha   90.00
_cell.angle_beta   90.00
_cell.angle_gamma   90.00
#
_symmetry.space_group_name_H-M   'P 1'
#
loop_
_entity.id
_entity.type
_entity.pdbx_description
1 polymer ?
#
loop_
_entity_poly.entity_id
_entity_poly.type
_entity_poly.pdbx_seq_one_letter_code
_entity_poly.pdbx_strand_id
1 'polypeptide(L)'
;MNDLTSKRLNSMEDKLASLYQDKLSLLDELMILQKRQLEILGFGDGEGAAKLESKNSQLVEKMRSLDRKIAQSEESSPQSLNIIRLSDEMFQKLEESRDLNAKVGEKMEEILQEYRKELNQVQAKIQLKKFLTHRKQDWKTGTC
;
A
#
# COMPACT_ATOMS: atom_id res chain seq x y z
N MET A 1 -41.15 29.91 3.09
CA MET A 1 -40.59 28.81 2.26
C MET A 1 -39.07 28.61 2.41
N ASN A 2 -38.34 29.44 3.18
CA ASN A 2 -36.86 29.37 3.22
C ASN A 2 -36.26 28.40 4.25
N ASP A 3 -37.04 27.93 5.24
CA ASP A 3 -36.49 27.14 6.35
C ASP A 3 -36.25 25.65 6.00
N LEU A 4 -37.09 25.10 5.10
CA LEU A 4 -37.00 23.70 4.66
C LEU A 4 -35.85 23.46 3.68
N THR A 5 -35.58 24.43 2.80
CA THR A 5 -34.46 24.37 1.85
C THR A 5 -33.11 24.52 2.55
N SER A 6 -33.01 25.44 3.52
CA SER A 6 -31.82 25.62 4.36
C SER A 6 -31.48 24.34 5.17
N LYS A 7 -32.46 23.74 5.84
CA LYS A 7 -32.28 22.46 6.57
C LYS A 7 -31.83 21.32 5.68
N ARG A 8 -32.36 21.23 4.45
CA ARG A 8 -32.00 20.17 3.49
C ARG A 8 -30.57 20.33 2.97
N LEU A 9 -30.13 21.57 2.71
CA LEU A 9 -28.76 21.86 2.27
C LEU A 9 -27.74 21.55 3.38
N ASN A 10 -28.01 21.96 4.62
CA ASN A 10 -27.16 21.62 5.77
C ASN A 10 -27.03 20.10 5.95
N SER A 11 -28.14 19.36 5.83
CA SER A 11 -28.09 17.89 5.92
C SER A 11 -27.30 17.20 4.81
N MET A 12 -27.23 17.79 3.61
CA MET A 12 -26.43 17.24 2.50
C MET A 12 -24.95 17.57 2.68
N GLU A 13 -24.63 18.78 3.13
CA GLU A 13 -23.27 19.18 3.50
C GLU A 13 -22.73 18.30 4.63
N ASP A 14 -23.51 18.05 5.70
CA ASP A 14 -23.10 17.21 6.83
C ASP A 14 -22.76 15.78 6.39
N LYS A 15 -23.55 15.22 5.47
CA LYS A 15 -23.30 13.87 4.91
C LYS A 15 -22.04 13.84 4.05
N LEU A 16 -21.81 14.88 3.24
CA LEU A 16 -20.59 14.97 2.45
C LEU A 16 -19.37 15.12 3.36
N ALA A 17 -19.45 15.98 4.37
CA ALA A 17 -18.42 16.16 5.38
C ALA A 17 -18.10 14.86 6.12
N SER A 18 -19.12 14.07 6.49
CA SER A 18 -18.90 12.77 7.14
C SER A 18 -18.18 11.77 6.22
N LEU A 19 -18.51 11.74 4.92
CA LEU A 19 -17.81 10.88 3.96
C LEU A 19 -16.34 11.26 3.81
N TYR A 20 -16.04 12.57 3.78
CA TYR A 20 -14.67 13.08 3.77
C TYR A 20 -13.91 12.69 5.05
N GLN A 21 -14.55 12.83 6.22
CA GLN A 21 -13.95 12.44 7.50
C GLN A 21 -13.69 10.93 7.59
N ASP A 22 -14.64 10.10 7.14
CA ASP A 22 -14.46 8.65 7.08
C ASP A 22 -13.25 8.29 6.21
N LYS A 23 -13.11 8.96 5.05
CA LYS A 23 -11.98 8.73 4.16
C LYS A 23 -10.65 9.19 4.77
N LEU A 24 -10.63 10.35 5.44
CA LEU A 24 -9.45 10.84 6.18
C LEU A 24 -9.01 9.84 7.26
N SER A 25 -9.96 9.27 8.01
CA SER A 25 -9.66 8.27 9.03
C SER A 25 -9.05 6.98 8.43
N LEU A 26 -9.54 6.52 7.29
CA LEU A 26 -8.96 5.36 6.60
C LEU A 26 -7.56 5.66 6.05
N LEU A 27 -7.34 6.90 5.61
CA LEU A 27 -6.05 7.35 5.09
C LEU A 27 -5.01 7.45 6.21
N ASP A 28 -5.40 7.93 7.39
CA ASP A 28 -4.55 7.91 8.58
C ASP A 28 -4.17 6.48 8.98
N GLU A 29 -5.12 5.54 8.94
CA GLU A 29 -4.84 4.12 9.19
C GLU A 29 -3.87 3.55 8.16
N LEU A 30 -4.06 3.86 6.87
CA LEU A 30 -3.16 3.43 5.80
C LEU A 30 -1.74 3.95 6.03
N MET A 31 -1.60 5.23 6.38
CA MET A 31 -0.30 5.86 6.62
C MET A 31 0.42 5.25 7.83
N ILE A 32 -0.32 4.89 8.90
CA ILE A 32 0.24 4.17 10.04
C ILE A 32 0.79 2.81 9.60
N LEU A 33 0.03 2.06 8.78
CA LEU A 33 0.48 0.77 8.27
C LEU A 33 1.68 0.89 7.33
N GLN A 34 1.73 1.91 6.47
CA GLN A 34 2.88 2.19 5.59
C GLN A 34 4.13 2.55 6.39
N LYS A 35 4.00 3.37 7.43
CA LYS A 35 5.10 3.68 8.37
C LYS A 35 5.59 2.40 9.06
N ARG A 36 4.66 1.54 9.51
CA ARG A 36 5.00 0.24 10.10
C ARG A 36 5.67 -0.71 9.11
N GLN A 37 5.25 -0.73 7.85
CA GLN A 37 5.93 -1.49 6.79
C GLN A 37 7.37 -1.04 6.62
N LEU A 38 7.62 0.27 6.57
CA LEU A 38 8.98 0.81 6.49
C LEU A 38 9.85 0.36 7.67
N GLU A 39 9.31 0.37 8.88
CA GLU A 39 10.02 -0.13 10.06
C GLU A 39 10.40 -1.61 9.91
N ILE A 40 9.45 -2.46 9.50
CA ILE A 40 9.67 -3.90 9.33
C ILE A 40 10.70 -4.18 8.23
N LEU A 41 10.60 -3.47 7.10
CA LEU A 41 11.57 -3.53 6.01
C LEU A 41 12.96 -3.06 6.47
N GLY A 42 13.03 -2.10 7.40
CA GLY A 42 14.27 -1.66 8.02
C GLY A 42 15.02 -2.76 8.79
N PHE A 43 14.32 -3.82 9.22
CA PHE A 43 14.93 -5.02 9.81
C PHE A 43 15.21 -6.13 8.79
N GLY A 44 14.96 -5.90 7.50
CA GLY A 44 15.13 -6.89 6.42
C GLY A 44 14.02 -7.94 6.34
N ASP A 45 12.91 -7.77 7.07
CA ASP A 45 11.79 -8.71 7.06
C ASP A 45 10.79 -8.38 5.94
N GLY A 46 11.12 -8.81 4.71
CA GLY A 46 10.24 -8.63 3.56
C GLY A 46 8.91 -9.38 3.67
N GLU A 47 8.89 -10.54 4.35
CA GLU A 47 7.67 -11.34 4.50
C GLU A 47 6.68 -10.69 5.48
N GLY A 48 7.18 -10.19 6.62
CA GLY A 48 6.39 -9.44 7.59
C GLY A 48 5.79 -8.17 7.00
N ALA A 49 6.56 -7.45 6.18
CA ALA A 49 6.08 -6.27 5.47
C ALA A 49 5.01 -6.61 4.42
N ALA A 50 5.18 -7.71 3.68
CA ALA A 50 4.19 -8.18 2.70
C ALA A 50 2.85 -8.58 3.34
N LYS A 51 2.85 -9.09 4.58
CA LYS A 51 1.61 -9.39 5.31
C LYS A 51 0.76 -8.14 5.59
N LEU A 52 1.39 -6.98 5.77
CA LEU A 52 0.68 -5.71 5.93
C LEU A 52 0.08 -5.20 4.62
N GLU A 53 0.61 -5.61 3.47
CA GLU A 53 0.14 -5.15 2.16
C GLU A 53 -1.30 -5.59 1.86
N SER A 54 -1.71 -6.76 2.36
CA SER A 54 -3.09 -7.22 2.29
C SER A 54 -4.04 -6.27 3.03
N LYS A 55 -3.63 -5.75 4.21
CA LYS A 55 -4.42 -4.78 4.98
C LYS A 55 -4.48 -3.42 4.27
N ASN A 56 -3.35 -2.95 3.76
CA ASN A 56 -3.29 -1.72 2.96
C ASN A 56 -4.23 -1.79 1.76
N SER A 57 -4.20 -2.91 1.03
CA SER A 57 -5.06 -3.14 -0.14
C SER A 57 -6.55 -3.08 0.22
N GLN A 58 -6.93 -3.65 1.38
CA GLN A 58 -8.32 -3.56 1.88
C GLN A 58 -8.73 -2.13 2.22
N LEU A 59 -7.84 -1.34 2.85
CA LEU A 59 -8.11 0.07 3.14
C LEU A 59 -8.26 0.90 1.86
N VAL A 60 -7.39 0.69 0.88
CA VAL A 60 -7.46 1.35 -0.43
C VAL A 60 -8.79 1.04 -1.13
N GLU A 61 -9.25 -0.22 -1.09
CA GLU A 61 -10.53 -0.58 -1.72
C GLU A 61 -11.72 0.06 -1.00
N LYS A 62 -11.69 0.13 0.34
CA LYS A 62 -12.68 0.89 1.12
C LYS A 62 -12.68 2.37 0.73
N MET A 63 -11.52 3.00 0.61
CA MET A 63 -11.40 4.39 0.18
C MET A 63 -11.94 4.61 -1.24
N ARG A 64 -11.65 3.72 -2.19
CA ARG A 64 -12.24 3.76 -3.55
C ARG A 64 -13.76 3.68 -3.53
N SER A 65 -14.33 2.91 -2.59
CA SER A 65 -15.78 2.85 -2.41
C SER A 65 -16.36 4.17 -1.87
N LEU A 66 -15.62 4.87 -1.00
CA LEU A 66 -15.98 6.20 -0.51
C LEU A 66 -15.86 7.25 -1.62
N ASP A 67 -14.84 7.17 -2.47
CA ASP A 67 -14.67 8.10 -3.61
C ASP A 67 -15.90 8.13 -4.51
N ARG A 68 -16.49 6.97 -4.79
CA ARG A 68 -17.73 6.89 -5.56
C ARG A 68 -18.91 7.58 -4.86
N LYS A 69 -19.00 7.46 -3.54
CA LYS A 69 -20.07 8.10 -2.74
C LYS A 69 -19.86 9.61 -2.64
N ILE A 70 -18.61 10.05 -2.47
CA ILE A 70 -18.23 11.46 -2.45
C ILE A 70 -18.58 12.09 -3.80
N ALA A 71 -18.13 11.50 -4.92
CA ALA A 71 -18.42 12.01 -6.25
C ALA A 71 -19.93 12.17 -6.52
N GLN A 72 -20.75 11.20 -6.11
CA GLN A 72 -22.21 11.29 -6.24
C GLN A 72 -22.82 12.39 -5.36
N SER A 73 -22.25 12.62 -4.18
CA SER A 73 -22.76 13.60 -3.22
C SER A 73 -22.30 15.03 -3.55
N GLU A 74 -21.12 15.20 -4.13
CA GLU A 74 -20.56 16.49 -4.56
C GLU A 74 -21.37 17.13 -5.69
N GLU A 75 -21.92 16.34 -6.62
CA GLU A 75 -22.77 16.86 -7.70
C GLU A 75 -24.06 17.53 -7.16
N SER A 76 -24.51 17.10 -5.98
CA SER A 76 -25.77 17.54 -5.36
C SER A 76 -25.59 18.51 -4.19
N SER A 77 -24.36 18.75 -3.74
CA SER A 77 -24.06 19.52 -2.53
C SER A 77 -23.36 20.85 -2.86
N PRO A 78 -23.76 21.98 -2.25
CA PRO A 78 -23.04 23.22 -2.42
C PRO A 78 -21.62 23.09 -1.85
N GLN A 79 -20.64 23.64 -2.57
CA GLN A 79 -19.25 23.72 -2.10
C GLN A 79 -19.17 24.75 -0.97
N SER A 80 -18.98 24.27 0.25
CA SER A 80 -18.80 25.10 1.44
C SER A 80 -17.32 25.21 1.80
N LEU A 81 -16.95 26.23 2.59
CA LEU A 81 -15.60 26.38 3.12
C LEU A 81 -15.14 25.15 3.93
N ASN A 82 -16.06 24.48 4.62
CA ASN A 82 -15.74 23.28 5.38
C ASN A 82 -15.38 22.11 4.47
N ILE A 83 -16.15 21.89 3.39
CA ILE A 83 -15.88 20.85 2.39
C ILE A 83 -14.55 21.11 1.68
N ILE A 84 -14.28 22.37 1.30
CA ILE A 84 -13.00 22.77 0.70
C ILE A 84 -11.83 22.42 1.62
N ARG A 85 -11.93 22.80 2.91
CA ARG A 85 -10.88 22.51 3.90
C ARG A 85 -10.65 21.00 4.08
N LEU A 86 -11.71 20.19 4.13
CA LEU A 86 -11.60 18.73 4.24
C LEU A 86 -10.97 18.12 2.98
N SER A 87 -11.28 18.66 1.81
CA SER A 87 -10.69 18.23 0.54
C SER A 87 -9.19 18.54 0.50
N ASP A 88 -8.79 19.75 0.91
CA ASP A 88 -7.38 20.16 0.99
C ASP A 88 -6.59 19.25 1.95
N GLU A 89 -7.12 18.97 3.14
CA GLU A 89 -6.50 18.05 4.10
C GLU A 89 -6.35 16.64 3.51
N MET A 90 -7.37 16.16 2.80
CA MET A 90 -7.35 14.85 2.14
C MET A 90 -6.26 14.79 1.06
N PHE A 91 -6.11 15.83 0.23
CA PHE A 91 -5.07 15.86 -0.79
C PHE A 91 -3.66 15.86 -0.18
N GLN A 92 -3.45 16.63 0.89
CA GLN A 92 -2.16 16.64 1.61
C GLN A 92 -1.80 15.25 2.15
N LYS A 93 -2.74 14.57 2.81
CA LYS A 93 -2.51 13.22 3.32
C LYS A 93 -2.32 12.18 2.21
N LEU A 94 -3.00 12.33 1.07
CA LEU A 94 -2.81 11.44 -0.08
C LEU A 94 -1.40 11.58 -0.66
N GLU A 95 -0.88 12.80 -0.70
CA GLU A 95 0.50 13.05 -1.11
C GLU A 95 1.50 12.45 -0.11
N GLU A 96 1.31 12.63 1.20
CA GLU A 96 2.15 11.97 2.22
C GLU A 96 2.11 10.44 2.10
N SER A 97 0.92 9.87 1.92
CA SER A 97 0.74 8.41 1.74
C SER A 97 1.41 7.90 0.46
N ARG A 98 1.34 8.66 -0.64
CA ARG A 98 2.04 8.32 -1.89
C ARG A 98 3.55 8.28 -1.68
N ASP A 99 4.09 9.27 -0.99
CA ASP A 99 5.53 9.36 -0.73
C ASP A 99 6.01 8.25 0.23
N LEU A 100 5.21 7.89 1.24
CA LEU A 100 5.46 6.72 2.09
C LEU A 100 5.46 5.43 1.28
N ASN A 101 4.46 5.24 0.42
CA ASN A 101 4.34 4.06 -0.43
C ASN A 101 5.52 3.92 -1.40
N ALA A 102 6.00 5.03 -1.96
CA ALA A 102 7.19 5.04 -2.82
C ALA A 102 8.42 4.51 -2.06
N LYS A 103 8.65 5.00 -0.84
CA LYS A 103 9.75 4.54 0.02
C LYS A 103 9.63 3.06 0.38
N VAL A 104 8.41 2.56 0.64
CA VAL A 104 8.14 1.14 0.88
C VAL A 104 8.54 0.32 -0.34
N GLY A 105 8.14 0.75 -1.54
CA GLY A 105 8.48 0.10 -2.80
C GLY A 105 9.98 0.04 -3.06
N GLU A 106 10.69 1.14 -2.84
CA GLU A 106 12.16 1.20 -2.96
C GLU A 106 12.85 0.19 -2.04
N LYS A 107 12.46 0.17 -0.75
CA LYS A 107 13.03 -0.76 0.25
C LYS A 107 12.72 -2.22 -0.07
N MET A 108 11.53 -2.51 -0.56
CA MET A 108 11.15 -3.87 -0.94
C MET A 108 11.98 -4.35 -2.15
N GLU A 109 12.23 -3.49 -3.12
CA GLU A 109 13.06 -3.82 -4.29
C GLU A 109 14.51 -4.09 -3.89
N GLU A 110 15.09 -3.30 -2.96
CA GLU A 110 16.41 -3.56 -2.39
C GLU A 110 16.51 -4.98 -1.79
N ILE A 111 15.55 -5.35 -0.93
CA ILE A 111 15.49 -6.67 -0.29
C ILE A 111 15.31 -7.79 -1.32
N LEU A 112 14.45 -7.60 -2.32
CA LEU A 112 14.26 -8.58 -3.39
C LEU A 112 15.54 -8.82 -4.21
N GLN A 113 16.34 -7.77 -4.44
CA GLN A 113 17.62 -7.90 -5.12
C GLN A 113 18.62 -8.71 -4.27
N GLU A 114 18.63 -8.53 -2.95
CA GLU A 114 19.44 -9.34 -2.04
C GLU A 114 19.04 -10.81 -2.08
N TYR A 115 17.75 -11.11 -1.96
CA TYR A 115 17.25 -12.49 -2.05
C TYR A 115 17.58 -13.15 -3.39
N ARG A 116 17.51 -12.41 -4.51
CA ARG A 116 17.92 -12.93 -5.82
C ARG A 116 19.41 -13.29 -5.86
N LYS A 117 20.27 -12.46 -5.27
CA LYS A 117 21.72 -12.74 -5.19
C LYS A 117 21.98 -14.02 -4.39
N GLU A 118 21.35 -14.16 -3.23
CA GLU A 118 21.49 -15.35 -2.38
C GLU A 118 21.01 -16.63 -3.08
N LEU A 119 19.85 -16.55 -3.73
CA LEU A 119 19.29 -17.67 -4.49
C LEU A 119 20.21 -18.12 -5.62
N ASN A 120 20.78 -17.17 -6.37
CA ASN A 120 21.75 -17.46 -7.43
C ASN A 120 23.01 -18.17 -6.87
N GLN A 121 23.52 -17.72 -5.72
CA GLN A 121 24.68 -18.36 -5.09
C GLN A 121 24.37 -19.81 -4.66
N VAL A 122 23.19 -20.04 -4.08
CA VAL A 122 22.74 -21.38 -3.68
C VAL A 122 22.60 -22.29 -4.91
N GLN A 123 21.99 -21.80 -5.98
CA GLN A 123 21.83 -22.55 -7.22
C GLN A 123 23.18 -22.93 -7.86
N ALA A 124 24.13 -21.99 -7.92
CA ALA A 124 25.47 -22.26 -8.42
C ALA A 124 26.19 -23.34 -7.59
N LYS A 125 26.08 -23.28 -6.25
CA LYS A 125 26.64 -24.32 -5.35
C LYS A 125 26.00 -25.69 -5.60
N ILE A 126 24.68 -25.75 -5.80
CA ILE A 126 23.97 -26.99 -6.09
C ILE A 126 24.43 -27.57 -7.44
N GLN A 127 24.53 -26.75 -8.48
CA GLN A 127 24.99 -27.17 -9.81
C GLN A 127 26.44 -27.69 -9.76
N LEU A 128 27.34 -26.97 -9.08
CA LEU A 128 28.72 -27.40 -8.89
C LEU A 128 28.79 -28.74 -8.14
N LYS A 129 28.01 -28.91 -7.07
CA LYS A 129 27.95 -30.17 -6.33
C LYS A 129 27.45 -31.33 -7.20
N LYS A 130 26.41 -31.10 -8.01
CA LYS A 130 25.91 -32.10 -8.97
C LYS A 130 26.99 -32.49 -9.99
N PHE A 131 27.64 -31.50 -10.60
CA PHE A 131 28.71 -31.71 -11.57
C PHE A 131 29.89 -32.50 -10.98
N LEU A 132 30.37 -32.11 -9.79
CA LEU A 132 31.48 -32.79 -9.12
C LEU A 132 31.11 -34.22 -8.71
N THR A 133 29.86 -34.48 -8.33
CA THR A 133 29.39 -35.82 -8.00
C THR A 133 29.39 -36.74 -9.22
N HIS A 134 28.86 -36.27 -10.36
CA HIS A 134 28.88 -37.02 -11.62
C HIS A 134 30.31 -37.35 -12.03
N ARG A 135 31.20 -36.34 -12.06
CA ARG A 135 32.61 -36.54 -12.42
C ARG A 135 33.33 -37.56 -11.52
N LYS A 136 33.02 -37.57 -10.22
CA LYS A 136 33.57 -38.58 -9.29
C LYS A 136 33.03 -39.98 -9.53
N GLN A 137 31.79 -40.11 -10.01
CA GLN A 137 31.22 -41.40 -10.39
C GLN A 137 31.84 -41.90 -11.69
N ASP A 138 31.96 -41.05 -12.71
CA ASP A 138 32.59 -41.39 -13.99
C ASP A 138 34.05 -41.85 -13.83
N TRP A 139 34.80 -41.20 -12.93
CA TRP A 139 36.17 -41.62 -12.58
C TRP A 139 36.21 -43.00 -11.89
N LYS A 140 35.19 -43.35 -11.10
CA LYS A 140 35.11 -44.65 -10.41
C LYS A 140 34.66 -45.78 -11.34
N THR A 141 33.87 -45.48 -12.39
CA THR A 141 33.40 -46.46 -13.37
C THR A 141 34.31 -46.60 -14.58
N GLY A 142 35.46 -45.92 -14.61
CA GLY A 142 36.51 -46.14 -15.62
C GLY A 142 36.06 -45.87 -17.06
N THR A 143 35.04 -45.04 -17.25
CA THR A 143 34.49 -44.70 -18.56
C THR A 143 35.10 -43.36 -18.99
N CYS A 144 36.25 -43.45 -19.67
CA CYS A 144 36.84 -42.37 -20.47
C CYS A 144 36.46 -42.59 -21.94
#